data_AF-A0A162CCM6-F1
#
_entry.id   AF-A0A162CCM6-F1
#
_cell.length_a   1.000
_cell.length_b   1.000
_cell.length_c   1.000
_cell.angle_alpha   90.00
_cell.angle_beta   90.00
_cell.angle_gamma   90.00
#
_symmetry.space_group_name_H-M   'P 1'
#
loop_
_entity.id
_entity.type
_entity.pdbx_description
1 polymer ?
#
loop_
_entity_poly.entity_id
_entity_poly.type
_entity_poly.pdbx_seq_one_letter_code
_entity_poly.pdbx_strand_id
1 'polypeptide(L)'
;MSLEQDITRVVEAAEKLSDIVDTKIEDIDARVAQKAIEIDQKNAAVESRLTAKEQAVDSKIQDFQKALPLAPNLLIDSKYFNGIGTDNVAVDMVSSHRKPWRCWVDSGVEASGTVTRLTLDKLVDNGLTPSGDFLQKALGDKRSETNFYGSNYKVLLFDVEIVKGRDSSPDVGHFFVMNQGTDSYIGWGRGEFFSQSSCWVNVLECSDGISFYPAANRVATIKADKGDLGKGWVYKHSRKLGWGGNHQPLFAGRGRMKVAICLPYAGTGDHGDNMIWANDIGHPYSHTDFAEFQRNNLS
;
A
#
# COMPACT_ATOMS: atom_id res chain seq x y z
N MET A 1 -68.40 75.79 9.89
CA MET A 1 -67.63 74.54 10.09
C MET A 1 -66.64 74.83 11.18
N SER A 2 -66.77 74.16 12.34
CA SER A 2 -65.99 74.45 13.55
C SER A 2 -64.71 73.62 13.59
N LEU A 3 -63.67 74.14 14.25
CA LEU A 3 -62.39 73.47 14.51
C LEU A 3 -62.55 72.05 15.08
N GLU A 4 -63.61 71.81 15.84
CA GLU A 4 -63.93 70.49 16.42
C GLU A 4 -64.23 69.44 15.33
N GLN A 5 -64.94 69.80 14.26
CA GLN A 5 -65.22 68.86 13.16
C GLN A 5 -63.95 68.48 12.39
N ASP A 6 -63.00 69.40 12.28
CA ASP A 6 -61.72 69.13 11.63
C ASP A 6 -60.80 68.29 12.53
N ILE A 7 -60.79 68.52 13.85
CA ILE A 7 -60.08 67.68 14.82
C ILE A 7 -60.60 66.23 14.79
N THR A 8 -61.92 66.03 14.80
CA THR A 8 -62.51 64.69 14.71
C THR A 8 -62.10 63.96 13.43
N ARG A 9 -62.13 64.65 12.27
CA ARG A 9 -61.70 64.07 10.99
C ARG A 9 -60.21 63.67 10.97
N VAL A 10 -59.35 64.46 11.60
CA VAL A 10 -57.92 64.16 11.70
C VAL A 10 -57.67 62.96 12.60
N VAL A 11 -58.38 62.84 13.73
CA VAL A 11 -58.28 61.68 14.62
C VAL A 11 -58.74 60.40 13.91
N GLU A 12 -59.90 60.44 13.25
CA GLU A 12 -60.39 59.29 12.46
C GLU A 12 -59.43 58.89 11.34
N ALA A 13 -58.77 59.86 10.69
CA ALA A 13 -57.77 59.60 9.66
C ALA A 13 -56.48 58.99 10.25
N ALA A 14 -56.08 59.43 11.44
CA ALA A 14 -54.90 58.90 12.14
C ALA A 14 -55.14 57.46 12.64
N GLU A 15 -56.32 57.16 13.18
CA GLU A 15 -56.70 55.80 13.59
C GLU A 15 -56.71 54.85 12.39
N LYS A 16 -57.35 55.26 11.27
CA LYS A 16 -57.31 54.48 10.02
C LYS A 16 -55.90 54.26 9.49
N LEU A 17 -55.02 55.26 9.63
CA LEU A 17 -53.63 55.12 9.21
C LEU A 17 -52.89 54.12 10.11
N SER A 18 -53.13 54.15 11.42
CA SER A 18 -52.57 53.19 12.37
C SER A 18 -52.97 51.77 12.00
N ASP A 19 -54.26 51.51 11.77
CA ASP A 19 -54.77 50.19 11.38
C ASP A 19 -54.12 49.68 10.08
N ILE A 20 -53.94 50.56 9.09
CA ILE A 20 -53.27 50.24 7.83
C ILE A 20 -51.80 49.89 8.06
N VAL A 21 -51.10 50.64 8.92
CA VAL A 21 -49.69 50.40 9.25
C VAL A 21 -49.52 49.09 9.99
N ASP A 22 -50.36 48.81 10.99
CA ASP A 22 -50.33 47.56 11.74
C ASP A 22 -50.57 46.34 10.84
N THR A 23 -51.59 46.44 9.97
CA THR A 23 -51.85 45.41 8.94
C THR A 23 -50.65 45.21 8.01
N LYS A 24 -49.97 46.29 7.60
CA LYS A 24 -48.78 46.23 6.73
C LYS A 24 -47.59 45.59 7.43
N ILE A 25 -47.41 45.84 8.74
CA ILE A 25 -46.33 45.26 9.55
C ILE A 25 -46.55 43.75 9.67
N GLU A 26 -47.76 43.31 10.01
CA GLU A 26 -48.11 41.88 10.08
C GLU A 26 -47.87 41.17 8.75
N ASP A 27 -48.26 41.81 7.64
CA ASP A 27 -48.02 41.33 6.28
C ASP A 27 -46.52 41.16 5.96
N ILE A 28 -45.69 42.10 6.43
CA ILE A 28 -44.23 42.07 6.24
C ILE A 28 -43.62 40.94 7.06
N ASP A 29 -44.01 40.82 8.34
CA ASP A 29 -43.50 39.79 9.25
C ASP A 29 -43.86 38.39 8.74
N ALA A 30 -45.09 38.19 8.24
CA ALA A 30 -45.51 36.95 7.62
C ALA A 30 -44.65 36.61 6.38
N ARG A 31 -44.36 37.60 5.51
CA ARG A 31 -43.50 37.39 4.33
C ARG A 31 -42.05 37.11 4.69
N VAL A 32 -41.52 37.77 5.71
CA VAL A 32 -40.14 37.57 6.19
C VAL A 32 -40.01 36.18 6.79
N ALA A 33 -40.95 35.75 7.64
CA ALA A 33 -40.97 34.40 8.20
C ALA A 33 -41.06 33.34 7.10
N GLN A 34 -41.93 33.54 6.10
CA GLN A 34 -42.04 32.64 4.95
C GLN A 34 -40.73 32.58 4.15
N LYS A 35 -40.06 33.72 3.92
CA LYS A 35 -38.79 33.76 3.20
C LYS A 35 -37.64 33.11 3.99
N ALA A 36 -37.62 33.24 5.31
CA ALA A 36 -36.66 32.55 6.15
C ALA A 36 -36.79 31.02 6.01
N ILE A 37 -38.01 30.50 6.07
CA ILE A 37 -38.30 29.06 5.86
C ILE A 37 -37.86 28.61 4.46
N GLU A 38 -38.15 29.40 3.41
CA GLU A 38 -37.71 29.09 2.05
C GLU A 38 -36.18 29.05 1.91
N ILE A 39 -35.47 29.95 2.59
CA ILE A 39 -34.00 29.99 2.60
C ILE A 39 -33.44 28.76 3.31
N ASP A 40 -33.98 28.40 4.48
CA ASP A 40 -33.52 27.24 5.24
C ASP A 40 -33.73 25.94 4.45
N GLN A 41 -34.88 25.80 3.78
CA GLN A 41 -35.15 24.65 2.91
C GLN A 41 -34.18 24.58 1.72
N LYS A 42 -33.86 25.72 1.11
CA LYS A 42 -32.87 25.78 0.02
C LYS A 42 -31.47 25.45 0.50
N ASN A 43 -31.06 25.95 1.67
CA ASN A 43 -29.76 25.68 2.26
C ASN A 43 -29.61 24.18 2.59
N ALA A 44 -30.61 23.57 3.21
CA ALA A 44 -30.61 22.13 3.49
C ALA A 44 -30.51 21.29 2.21
N ALA A 45 -31.22 21.70 1.13
CA ALA A 45 -31.12 21.04 -0.16
C ALA A 45 -29.74 21.20 -0.83
N VAL A 46 -29.10 22.36 -0.69
CA VAL A 46 -27.75 22.62 -1.20
C VAL A 46 -26.72 21.80 -0.44
N GLU A 47 -26.79 21.76 0.88
CA GLU A 47 -25.86 21.00 1.73
C GLU A 47 -25.96 19.51 1.44
N SER A 48 -27.18 18.96 1.35
CA SER A 48 -27.41 17.57 0.94
C SER A 48 -26.81 17.26 -0.44
N ARG A 49 -26.97 18.16 -1.42
CA ARG A 49 -26.36 18.00 -2.75
C ARG A 49 -24.84 18.09 -2.72
N LEU A 50 -24.27 18.93 -1.86
CA LEU A 50 -22.83 19.08 -1.72
C LEU A 50 -22.22 17.81 -1.13
N THR A 51 -22.77 17.30 -0.03
CA THR A 51 -22.33 16.04 0.59
C THR A 51 -22.44 14.86 -0.38
N ALA A 52 -23.54 14.77 -1.15
CA ALA A 52 -23.68 13.72 -2.16
C ALA A 52 -22.63 13.82 -3.28
N LYS A 53 -22.25 15.06 -3.68
CA LYS A 53 -21.19 15.28 -4.66
C LYS A 53 -19.81 14.94 -4.10
N GLU A 54 -19.51 15.30 -2.85
CA GLU A 54 -18.27 14.94 -2.18
C GLU A 54 -18.10 13.42 -2.13
N GLN A 55 -19.12 12.69 -1.69
CA GLN A 55 -19.13 11.22 -1.68
C GLN A 55 -18.94 10.63 -3.09
N ALA A 56 -19.58 11.20 -4.12
CA ALA A 56 -19.42 10.75 -5.50
C ALA A 56 -18.01 11.00 -6.06
N VAL A 57 -17.37 12.11 -5.67
CA VAL A 57 -15.99 12.43 -6.04
C VAL A 57 -15.02 11.47 -5.36
N ASP A 58 -15.19 11.23 -4.05
CA ASP A 58 -14.36 10.29 -3.29
C ASP A 58 -14.45 8.87 -3.87
N SER A 59 -15.64 8.41 -4.23
CA SER A 59 -15.83 7.12 -4.91
C SER A 59 -15.10 7.07 -6.25
N LYS A 60 -15.20 8.12 -7.06
CA LYS A 60 -14.48 8.19 -8.34
C LYS A 60 -12.97 8.19 -8.17
N ILE A 61 -12.44 8.88 -7.16
CA ILE A 61 -11.01 8.87 -6.84
C ILE A 61 -10.55 7.46 -6.48
N GLN A 62 -11.30 6.73 -5.64
CA GLN A 62 -10.99 5.35 -5.30
C GLN A 62 -11.01 4.43 -6.55
N ASP A 63 -11.98 4.61 -7.44
CA ASP A 63 -12.06 3.84 -8.68
C ASP A 63 -10.90 4.17 -9.63
N PHE A 64 -10.53 5.44 -9.77
CA PHE A 64 -9.35 5.84 -10.54
C PHE A 64 -8.06 5.27 -9.95
N GLN A 65 -7.90 5.25 -8.63
CA GLN A 65 -6.73 4.68 -7.96
C GLN A 65 -6.58 3.18 -8.17
N LYS A 66 -7.70 2.44 -8.27
CA LYS A 66 -7.71 1.03 -8.68
C LYS A 66 -7.46 0.84 -10.18
N ALA A 67 -7.87 1.80 -11.00
CA ALA A 67 -7.74 1.75 -12.45
C ALA A 67 -6.37 2.24 -12.97
N LEU A 68 -5.53 2.82 -12.11
CA LEU A 68 -4.15 3.13 -12.47
C LEU A 68 -3.46 1.84 -12.95
N PRO A 69 -2.77 1.88 -14.11
CA PRO A 69 -2.21 0.68 -14.71
C PRO A 69 -1.27 -0.02 -13.71
N LEU A 70 -1.42 -1.33 -13.62
CA LEU A 70 -0.55 -2.22 -12.84
C LEU A 70 0.88 -1.98 -13.30
N ALA A 71 1.66 -1.27 -12.48
CA ALA A 71 3.03 -0.97 -12.85
C ALA A 71 3.89 -2.22 -12.73
N PRO A 72 4.94 -2.35 -13.57
CA PRO A 72 5.91 -3.43 -13.44
C PRO A 72 6.54 -3.47 -12.05
N ASN A 73 7.05 -4.63 -11.64
CA ASN A 73 7.84 -4.73 -10.42
C ASN A 73 9.05 -3.78 -10.50
N LEU A 74 9.16 -2.87 -9.55
CA LEU A 74 10.28 -1.92 -9.44
C LEU A 74 11.55 -2.58 -8.88
N LEU A 75 11.46 -3.86 -8.49
CA LEU A 75 12.60 -4.68 -8.07
C LEU A 75 13.10 -5.52 -9.23
N ILE A 76 14.35 -5.28 -9.62
CA ILE A 76 15.05 -5.99 -10.69
C ILE A 76 15.32 -7.43 -10.23
N ASP A 77 15.16 -8.43 -11.10
CA ASP A 77 15.65 -9.80 -10.86
C ASP A 77 15.08 -10.51 -9.60
N SER A 78 13.97 -10.01 -9.07
CA SER A 78 13.27 -10.51 -7.88
C SER A 78 12.63 -11.91 -8.05
N LYS A 79 12.59 -12.44 -9.28
CA LYS A 79 12.23 -13.83 -9.56
C LYS A 79 13.39 -14.82 -9.35
N TYR A 80 14.60 -14.44 -9.73
CA TYR A 80 15.73 -15.37 -9.85
C TYR A 80 16.84 -15.12 -8.85
N PHE A 81 16.96 -13.91 -8.32
CA PHE A 81 18.03 -13.51 -7.40
C PHE A 81 19.43 -13.87 -7.93
N ASN A 82 19.65 -13.59 -9.20
CA ASN A 82 20.96 -13.61 -9.82
C ASN A 82 21.92 -12.65 -9.11
N GLY A 83 23.13 -13.14 -8.84
CA GLY A 83 24.11 -12.39 -8.06
C GLY A 83 24.10 -12.69 -6.56
N ILE A 84 23.24 -13.61 -6.08
CA ILE A 84 23.31 -14.16 -4.71
C ILE A 84 23.79 -15.61 -4.79
N GLY A 85 25.08 -15.82 -4.51
CA GLY A 85 25.67 -17.17 -4.42
C GLY A 85 25.42 -18.08 -5.62
N THR A 86 25.47 -19.39 -5.37
CA THR A 86 25.07 -20.44 -6.32
C THR A 86 23.86 -21.20 -5.77
N ASP A 87 23.13 -21.88 -6.65
CA ASP A 87 21.90 -22.57 -6.24
C ASP A 87 22.17 -23.61 -5.15
N ASN A 88 21.33 -23.59 -4.12
CA ASN A 88 21.30 -24.55 -3.02
C ASN A 88 22.57 -24.58 -2.15
N VAL A 89 23.43 -23.56 -2.26
CA VAL A 89 24.61 -23.39 -1.42
C VAL A 89 24.39 -22.20 -0.49
N ALA A 90 24.54 -22.43 0.81
CA ALA A 90 24.52 -21.36 1.80
C ALA A 90 25.77 -20.50 1.64
N VAL A 91 25.57 -19.19 1.52
CA VAL A 91 26.65 -18.21 1.39
C VAL A 91 26.46 -17.08 2.40
N ASP A 92 27.56 -16.42 2.79
CA ASP A 92 27.53 -15.31 3.73
C ASP A 92 26.76 -14.10 3.18
N MET A 93 25.91 -13.49 4.01
CA MET A 93 25.02 -12.43 3.56
C MET A 93 25.72 -11.14 3.17
N VAL A 94 26.87 -10.80 3.75
CA VAL A 94 27.53 -9.50 3.47
C VAL A 94 28.48 -9.61 2.27
N SER A 95 29.23 -10.70 2.19
CA SER A 95 30.33 -10.86 1.24
C SER A 95 29.94 -11.50 -0.09
N SER A 96 28.80 -12.19 -0.17
CA SER A 96 28.46 -13.06 -1.32
C SER A 96 27.39 -12.48 -2.28
N HIS A 97 27.16 -11.17 -2.22
CA HIS A 97 26.17 -10.48 -3.05
C HIS A 97 26.83 -9.64 -4.15
N ARG A 98 26.23 -9.66 -5.34
CA ARG A 98 26.57 -8.80 -6.48
C ARG A 98 25.34 -8.01 -6.91
N LYS A 99 25.56 -6.96 -7.72
CA LYS A 99 24.47 -6.17 -8.31
C LYS A 99 23.41 -7.09 -8.93
N PRO A 100 22.10 -6.79 -8.77
CA PRO A 100 21.55 -5.57 -8.18
C PRO A 100 21.50 -5.55 -6.64
N TRP A 101 21.83 -6.67 -5.98
CA TRP A 101 21.62 -6.87 -4.56
C TRP A 101 22.73 -6.27 -3.69
N ARG A 102 22.33 -5.66 -2.57
CA ARG A 102 23.23 -5.16 -1.53
C ARG A 102 22.73 -5.57 -0.16
N CYS A 103 23.66 -5.92 0.71
CA CYS A 103 23.41 -6.27 2.11
C CYS A 103 24.46 -5.58 2.97
N TRP A 104 24.06 -5.11 4.15
CA TRP A 104 24.99 -4.55 5.12
C TRP A 104 24.39 -4.58 6.51
N VAL A 105 25.26 -4.64 7.50
CA VAL A 105 24.91 -4.47 8.91
C VAL A 105 25.04 -2.99 9.26
N ASP A 106 24.10 -2.48 10.03
CA ASP A 106 24.10 -1.09 10.45
C ASP A 106 25.21 -0.79 11.48
N SER A 107 25.60 0.47 11.61
CA SER A 107 26.71 0.85 12.48
C SER A 107 26.43 0.52 13.95
N GLY A 108 27.39 -0.13 14.61
CA GLY A 108 27.32 -0.51 16.03
C GLY A 108 26.54 -1.81 16.31
N VAL A 109 25.92 -2.41 15.28
CA VAL A 109 25.20 -3.69 15.37
C VAL A 109 26.17 -4.84 15.13
N GLU A 110 26.04 -5.91 15.93
CA GLU A 110 26.73 -7.19 15.67
C GLU A 110 25.71 -8.22 15.19
N ALA A 111 25.87 -8.63 13.94
CA ALA A 111 25.00 -9.58 13.29
C ALA A 111 25.77 -10.47 12.33
N SER A 112 25.29 -11.69 12.14
CA SER A 112 25.77 -12.62 11.13
C SER A 112 24.59 -13.31 10.47
N GLY A 113 24.83 -13.87 9.29
CA GLY A 113 23.80 -14.66 8.64
C GLY A 113 24.23 -15.24 7.31
N THR A 114 23.52 -16.27 6.90
CA THR A 114 23.67 -16.89 5.59
C THR A 114 22.40 -16.74 4.78
N VAL A 115 22.55 -16.74 3.46
CA VAL A 115 21.45 -16.87 2.52
C VAL A 115 21.72 -18.05 1.60
N THR A 116 20.68 -18.85 1.37
CA THR A 116 20.70 -19.94 0.39
C THR A 116 19.69 -19.65 -0.69
N ARG A 117 20.13 -19.64 -1.96
CA ARG A 117 19.26 -19.48 -3.12
C ARG A 117 18.73 -20.84 -3.57
N LEU A 118 17.55 -21.21 -3.12
CA LEU A 118 16.96 -22.53 -3.33
C LEU A 118 16.26 -22.66 -4.68
N THR A 119 16.46 -23.80 -5.33
CA THR A 119 15.59 -24.29 -6.40
C THR A 119 14.31 -24.89 -5.83
N LEU A 120 13.24 -24.95 -6.63
CA LEU A 120 11.93 -25.43 -6.18
C LEU A 120 11.93 -26.89 -5.73
N ASP A 121 12.80 -27.73 -6.29
CA ASP A 121 12.99 -29.13 -5.88
C ASP A 121 13.66 -29.29 -4.51
N LYS A 122 14.32 -28.24 -4.00
CA LYS A 122 15.00 -28.24 -2.69
C LYS A 122 14.17 -27.68 -1.55
N LEU A 123 12.92 -27.29 -1.80
CA LEU A 123 12.07 -26.72 -0.75
C LEU A 123 11.76 -27.73 0.37
N VAL A 124 11.35 -28.95 0.02
CA VAL A 124 11.00 -29.99 1.02
C VAL A 124 12.22 -30.39 1.86
N ASP A 125 13.38 -30.57 1.24
CA ASP A 125 14.66 -30.86 1.91
C ASP A 125 15.03 -29.80 2.97
N ASN A 126 14.48 -28.59 2.84
CA ASN A 126 14.73 -27.45 3.74
C ASN A 126 13.53 -27.11 4.65
N GLY A 127 12.55 -28.01 4.77
CA GLY A 127 11.36 -27.81 5.63
C GLY A 127 10.34 -26.80 5.07
N LEU A 128 10.45 -26.45 3.78
CA LEU A 128 9.61 -25.45 3.11
C LEU A 128 8.52 -26.10 2.26
N THR A 129 7.88 -27.16 2.77
CA THR A 129 6.85 -27.92 2.06
C THR A 129 5.78 -26.98 1.47
N PRO A 130 5.64 -26.93 0.14
CA PRO A 130 4.61 -26.12 -0.48
C PRO A 130 3.21 -26.59 -0.10
N SER A 131 2.30 -25.65 0.21
CA SER A 131 0.93 -25.96 0.62
C SER A 131 -0.05 -24.83 0.27
N GLY A 132 -1.34 -25.14 0.28
CA GLY A 132 -2.43 -24.18 0.14
C GLY A 132 -2.28 -23.23 -1.06
N ASP A 133 -2.51 -21.95 -0.80
CA ASP A 133 -2.40 -20.89 -1.82
C ASP A 133 -1.00 -20.79 -2.41
N PHE A 134 0.07 -21.11 -1.67
CA PHE A 134 1.42 -21.10 -2.24
C PHE A 134 1.58 -22.16 -3.32
N LEU A 135 1.10 -23.38 -3.06
CA LEU A 135 1.13 -24.45 -4.05
C LEU A 135 0.26 -24.11 -5.26
N GLN A 136 -0.97 -23.65 -5.04
CA GLN A 136 -1.93 -23.40 -6.12
C GLN A 136 -1.62 -22.15 -6.93
N LYS A 137 -1.22 -21.08 -6.27
CA LYS A 137 -1.13 -19.74 -6.87
C LYS A 137 0.30 -19.27 -7.10
N ALA A 138 1.29 -19.75 -6.34
CA ALA A 138 2.69 -19.34 -6.51
C ALA A 138 3.53 -20.38 -7.27
N LEU A 139 3.34 -21.68 -7.04
CA LEU A 139 4.00 -22.70 -7.86
C LEU A 139 3.19 -23.03 -9.12
N GLY A 140 1.86 -23.06 -8.97
CA GLY A 140 0.94 -23.52 -10.00
C GLY A 140 1.14 -25.01 -10.32
N ASP A 141 0.68 -25.42 -11.51
CA ASP A 141 0.97 -26.76 -12.03
C ASP A 141 2.43 -26.88 -12.47
N LYS A 142 3.08 -28.01 -12.17
CA LYS A 142 4.40 -28.34 -12.73
C LYS A 142 4.26 -28.54 -14.24
N ARG A 143 4.66 -27.55 -15.03
CA ARG A 143 4.68 -27.62 -16.50
C ARG A 143 6.11 -27.72 -17.00
N SER A 144 6.33 -28.59 -18.00
CA SER A 144 7.64 -28.82 -18.62
C SER A 144 8.06 -27.71 -19.59
N GLU A 145 7.17 -26.78 -19.89
CA GLU A 145 7.37 -25.68 -20.81
C GLU A 145 8.07 -24.51 -20.11
N THR A 146 9.18 -24.03 -20.65
CA THR A 146 9.97 -22.90 -20.12
C THR A 146 9.27 -21.55 -20.17
N ASN A 147 8.10 -21.48 -20.81
CA ASN A 147 7.44 -20.23 -21.20
C ASN A 147 6.30 -19.82 -20.25
N PHE A 148 5.99 -20.60 -19.20
CA PHE A 148 4.91 -20.24 -18.29
C PHE A 148 5.41 -19.35 -17.15
N TYR A 149 4.90 -18.12 -17.15
CA TYR A 149 5.20 -17.03 -16.21
C TYR A 149 4.68 -17.34 -14.79
N GLY A 150 5.40 -18.19 -14.07
CA GLY A 150 5.12 -18.52 -12.68
C GLY A 150 5.79 -19.79 -12.17
N SER A 151 6.19 -20.67 -13.08
CA SER A 151 7.10 -21.77 -12.75
C SER A 151 8.55 -21.32 -12.96
N ASN A 152 9.49 -21.92 -12.22
CA ASN A 152 10.93 -21.63 -12.27
C ASN A 152 11.35 -20.25 -11.70
N TYR A 153 11.02 -20.00 -10.43
CA TYR A 153 11.63 -18.92 -9.62
C TYR A 153 12.53 -19.53 -8.55
N LYS A 154 13.29 -18.68 -7.85
CA LYS A 154 14.13 -19.09 -6.72
C LYS A 154 13.53 -18.61 -5.41
N VAL A 155 13.82 -19.37 -4.35
CA VAL A 155 13.49 -19.01 -2.97
C VAL A 155 14.78 -18.59 -2.27
N LEU A 156 14.76 -17.49 -1.52
CA LEU A 156 15.86 -17.16 -0.63
C LEU A 156 15.54 -17.66 0.77
N LEU A 157 16.38 -18.55 1.30
CA LEU A 157 16.34 -18.99 2.69
C LEU A 157 17.42 -18.25 3.47
N PHE A 158 16.99 -17.39 4.38
CA PHE A 158 17.85 -16.65 5.29
C PHE A 158 17.94 -17.39 6.63
N ASP A 159 19.14 -17.42 7.22
CA ASP A 159 19.39 -17.81 8.61
C ASP A 159 20.26 -16.70 9.23
N VAL A 160 19.67 -15.91 10.13
CA VAL A 160 20.23 -14.64 10.59
C VAL A 160 20.19 -14.57 12.11
N GLU A 161 21.27 -14.07 12.68
CA GLU A 161 21.38 -13.79 14.11
C GLU A 161 21.89 -12.38 14.34
N ILE A 162 21.17 -11.59 15.14
CA ILE A 162 21.57 -10.27 15.60
C ILE A 162 21.81 -10.35 17.11
N VAL A 163 23.08 -10.35 17.52
CA VAL A 163 23.47 -10.55 18.93
C VAL A 163 23.50 -9.23 19.71
N LYS A 164 23.80 -8.13 19.03
CA LYS A 164 23.91 -6.77 19.62
C LYS A 164 23.23 -5.74 18.72
N GLY A 165 22.35 -4.91 19.29
CA GLY A 165 21.79 -3.74 18.60
C GLY A 165 22.76 -2.55 18.59
N ARG A 166 22.29 -1.39 18.12
CA ARG A 166 23.08 -0.15 18.06
C ARG A 166 23.52 0.30 19.45
N ASP A 167 24.68 0.96 19.54
CA ASP A 167 25.19 1.47 20.84
C ASP A 167 24.24 2.47 21.52
N SER A 168 23.57 3.31 20.73
CA SER A 168 22.59 4.29 21.23
C SER A 168 21.20 3.69 21.51
N SER A 169 20.95 2.45 21.05
CA SER A 169 19.68 1.76 21.24
C SER A 169 19.92 0.24 21.17
N PRO A 170 20.28 -0.37 22.32
CA PRO A 170 20.77 -1.75 22.36
C PRO A 170 19.77 -2.80 21.85
N ASP A 171 18.48 -2.51 21.85
CA ASP A 171 17.44 -3.41 21.36
C ASP A 171 17.13 -3.23 19.86
N VAL A 172 17.69 -2.20 19.23
CA VAL A 172 17.50 -1.89 17.80
C VAL A 172 18.74 -2.34 17.03
N GLY A 173 18.72 -3.58 16.56
CA GLY A 173 19.68 -4.10 15.57
C GLY A 173 19.08 -4.04 14.17
N HIS A 174 19.84 -3.62 13.15
CA HIS A 174 19.40 -3.64 11.76
C HIS A 174 20.42 -4.36 10.87
N PHE A 175 19.95 -5.39 10.16
CA PHE A 175 20.68 -6.05 9.10
C PHE A 175 19.89 -5.88 7.80
N PHE A 176 20.34 -4.97 6.95
CA PHE A 176 19.73 -4.66 5.66
C PHE A 176 20.09 -5.74 4.64
N VAL A 177 19.09 -6.26 3.92
CA VAL A 177 19.23 -7.34 2.95
C VAL A 177 18.53 -7.02 1.63
N MET A 178 18.98 -7.62 0.52
CA MET A 178 18.35 -7.47 -0.81
C MET A 178 18.04 -6.03 -1.25
N ASN A 179 18.83 -5.06 -0.79
CA ASN A 179 18.57 -3.67 -1.09
C ASN A 179 18.88 -3.39 -2.57
N GLN A 180 17.97 -2.70 -3.24
CA GLN A 180 18.13 -2.27 -4.62
C GLN A 180 17.92 -0.77 -4.77
N GLY A 181 19.03 -0.06 -4.98
CA GLY A 181 19.05 1.27 -5.59
C GLY A 181 18.29 2.38 -4.86
N THR A 182 18.54 3.61 -5.30
CA THR A 182 17.99 4.84 -4.72
C THR A 182 17.52 5.72 -5.88
N ASP A 183 16.28 5.55 -6.33
CA ASP A 183 15.65 6.65 -7.07
C ASP A 183 15.07 7.58 -6.01
N SER A 184 15.72 8.72 -5.81
CA SER A 184 15.44 9.68 -4.73
C SER A 184 14.12 10.41 -4.96
N TYR A 185 12.99 9.76 -4.71
CA TYR A 185 11.68 10.39 -4.73
C TYR A 185 11.11 10.50 -3.30
N ILE A 186 10.66 11.70 -2.94
CA ILE A 186 10.52 12.18 -1.54
C ILE A 186 9.05 12.34 -1.08
N GLY A 187 8.14 11.55 -1.62
CA GLY A 187 6.71 11.61 -1.29
C GLY A 187 6.29 10.71 -0.13
N TRP A 188 7.07 10.51 0.94
CA TRP A 188 6.76 9.53 2.02
C TRP A 188 5.30 9.60 2.51
N GLY A 189 4.44 8.68 2.07
CA GLY A 189 3.02 8.67 2.43
C GLY A 189 2.15 9.73 1.74
N ARG A 190 2.69 10.41 0.72
CA ARG A 190 2.07 11.50 -0.04
C ARG A 190 2.11 11.16 -1.53
N GLY A 191 0.94 11.11 -2.16
CA GLY A 191 0.80 10.88 -3.59
C GLY A 191 -0.66 10.67 -3.96
N GLU A 192 -1.00 10.87 -5.22
CA GLU A 192 -2.38 10.68 -5.70
C GLU A 192 -2.69 9.21 -6.03
N PHE A 193 -1.70 8.32 -5.90
CA PHE A 193 -1.75 6.90 -6.24
C PHE A 193 -1.31 6.01 -5.07
N PHE A 194 -1.75 4.75 -5.04
CA PHE A 194 -1.24 3.75 -4.11
C PHE A 194 0.07 3.13 -4.59
N SER A 195 0.91 2.70 -3.66
CA SER A 195 1.94 1.70 -3.89
C SER A 195 1.62 0.45 -3.10
N GLN A 196 2.06 -0.69 -3.65
CA GLN A 196 1.89 -2.00 -3.05
C GLN A 196 3.25 -2.66 -2.87
N SER A 197 3.34 -3.46 -1.81
CA SER A 197 4.35 -4.49 -1.66
C SER A 197 3.70 -5.83 -1.40
N SER A 198 4.35 -6.89 -1.85
CA SER A 198 3.99 -8.24 -1.46
C SER A 198 5.19 -9.19 -1.48
N CYS A 199 5.08 -10.27 -0.73
CA CYS A 199 6.10 -11.31 -0.66
C CYS A 199 5.49 -12.58 -0.06
N TRP A 200 5.88 -13.74 -0.58
CA TRP A 200 5.64 -15.00 0.09
C TRP A 200 6.69 -15.22 1.16
N VAL A 201 6.28 -15.60 2.36
CA VAL A 201 7.16 -15.74 3.52
C VAL A 201 6.86 -17.04 4.25
N ASN A 202 7.90 -17.77 4.68
CA ASN A 202 7.76 -18.95 5.53
C ASN A 202 8.79 -18.88 6.66
N VAL A 203 8.33 -18.72 7.89
CA VAL A 203 9.18 -18.57 9.08
C VAL A 203 9.37 -19.93 9.73
N LEU A 204 10.62 -20.42 9.71
CA LEU A 204 11.03 -21.72 10.23
C LEU A 204 11.56 -21.61 11.67
N GLU A 205 12.22 -20.50 11.99
CA GLU A 205 12.74 -20.19 13.32
C GLU A 205 12.61 -18.70 13.58
N CYS A 206 12.22 -18.29 14.78
CA CYS A 206 12.16 -16.89 15.17
C CYS A 206 12.25 -16.75 16.69
N SER A 207 13.19 -15.92 17.16
CA SER A 207 13.21 -15.40 18.53
C SER A 207 12.19 -14.26 18.69
N ASP A 208 11.83 -13.91 19.92
CA ASP A 208 10.76 -12.93 20.16
C ASP A 208 11.18 -11.47 19.85
N GLY A 209 12.48 -11.18 19.95
CA GLY A 209 13.04 -9.84 19.77
C GLY A 209 13.39 -9.45 18.33
N ILE A 210 13.16 -10.32 17.34
CA ILE A 210 13.56 -10.10 15.94
C ILE A 210 12.34 -10.15 15.01
N SER A 211 12.37 -9.33 13.97
CA SER A 211 11.38 -9.32 12.90
C SER A 211 12.06 -9.13 11.56
N PHE A 212 11.46 -9.67 10.51
CA PHE A 212 11.91 -9.48 9.14
C PHE A 212 10.92 -8.62 8.36
N TYR A 213 11.45 -7.64 7.65
CA TYR A 213 10.70 -6.72 6.80
C TYR A 213 11.09 -6.99 5.34
N PRO A 214 10.40 -7.90 4.62
CA PRO A 214 10.72 -8.21 3.23
C PRO A 214 10.53 -7.04 2.26
N ALA A 215 9.74 -6.02 2.65
CA ALA A 215 9.74 -4.72 2.01
C ALA A 215 9.57 -3.63 3.08
N ALA A 216 10.42 -2.61 2.99
CA ALA A 216 10.37 -1.45 3.86
C ALA A 216 10.84 -0.19 3.11
N ASN A 217 10.43 0.95 3.66
CA ASN A 217 10.74 2.31 3.19
C ASN A 217 10.11 2.66 1.82
N ARG A 218 10.61 2.13 0.67
CA ARG A 218 10.14 2.49 -0.70
C ARG A 218 8.62 2.43 -0.87
N VAL A 219 8.03 1.31 -0.50
CA VAL A 219 6.61 0.97 -0.65
C VAL A 219 5.99 0.68 0.72
N ALA A 220 4.75 0.21 0.76
CA ALA A 220 4.12 -0.23 2.00
C ALA A 220 4.99 -1.28 2.71
N THR A 221 5.05 -1.19 4.04
CA THR A 221 5.85 -2.14 4.81
C THR A 221 5.07 -3.45 4.96
N ILE A 222 5.75 -4.56 4.69
CA ILE A 222 5.30 -5.91 5.06
C ILE A 222 6.26 -6.46 6.10
N LYS A 223 5.72 -7.24 7.04
CA LYS A 223 6.45 -7.75 8.19
C LYS A 223 6.14 -9.23 8.39
N ALA A 224 7.18 -9.99 8.72
CA ALA A 224 7.10 -11.33 9.28
C ALA A 224 7.81 -11.36 10.64
N ASP A 225 7.21 -12.06 11.61
CA ASP A 225 7.73 -12.15 12.96
C ASP A 225 7.40 -13.50 13.61
N LYS A 226 7.58 -13.58 14.93
CA LYS A 226 7.26 -14.75 15.74
C LYS A 226 5.85 -15.29 15.51
N GLY A 227 4.89 -14.40 15.24
CA GLY A 227 3.50 -14.77 14.98
C GLY A 227 3.31 -15.57 13.68
N ASP A 228 4.29 -15.58 12.78
CA ASP A 228 4.26 -16.36 11.54
C ASP A 228 4.98 -17.72 11.63
N LEU A 229 5.65 -17.98 12.75
CA LEU A 229 6.42 -19.20 12.98
C LEU A 229 5.53 -20.45 12.81
N GLY A 230 5.96 -21.37 11.94
CA GLY A 230 5.29 -22.66 11.76
C GLY A 230 3.96 -22.62 10.99
N LYS A 231 3.55 -21.47 10.44
CA LYS A 231 2.33 -21.37 9.61
C LYS A 231 2.51 -21.90 8.17
N GLY A 232 3.74 -22.24 7.79
CA GLY A 232 4.08 -22.55 6.40
C GLY A 232 4.19 -21.28 5.56
N TRP A 233 3.86 -21.37 4.27
CA TRP A 233 3.93 -20.26 3.34
C TRP A 233 2.74 -19.30 3.52
N VAL A 234 3.04 -18.06 3.88
CA VAL A 234 2.09 -16.96 4.08
C VAL A 234 2.34 -15.87 3.04
N TYR A 235 1.29 -15.44 2.34
CA TYR A 235 1.36 -14.28 1.46
C TYR A 235 1.22 -13.00 2.30
N LYS A 236 2.29 -12.20 2.38
CA LYS A 236 2.27 -10.88 3.01
C LYS A 236 2.06 -9.84 1.92
N HIS A 237 1.09 -8.95 2.11
CA HIS A 237 0.85 -7.82 1.22
C HIS A 237 0.45 -6.59 2.02
N SER A 238 0.74 -5.42 1.48
CA SER A 238 0.36 -4.14 2.07
C SER A 238 0.31 -3.06 1.00
N ARG A 239 -0.50 -2.02 1.26
CA ARG A 239 -0.61 -0.83 0.40
C ARG A 239 -0.42 0.45 1.21
N LYS A 240 0.12 1.49 0.59
CA LYS A 240 0.21 2.83 1.16
C LYS A 240 0.04 3.89 0.08
N LEU A 241 -0.36 5.08 0.47
CA LEU A 241 -0.44 6.21 -0.45
C LEU A 241 0.98 6.69 -0.82
N GLY A 242 1.24 6.87 -2.12
CA GLY A 242 2.52 7.29 -2.67
C GLY A 242 3.66 6.28 -2.47
N TRP A 243 4.89 6.74 -2.74
CA TRP A 243 6.15 6.02 -2.55
C TRP A 243 7.15 6.90 -1.78
N GLY A 244 8.25 6.33 -1.30
CA GLY A 244 9.33 7.19 -0.81
C GLY A 244 10.54 6.45 -0.27
N GLY A 245 11.72 7.02 -0.46
CA GLY A 245 12.97 6.43 0.01
C GLY A 245 13.39 5.16 -0.74
N ASN A 246 14.38 4.48 -0.19
CA ASN A 246 15.02 3.33 -0.84
C ASN A 246 14.27 2.04 -0.52
N HIS A 247 14.36 1.02 -1.37
CA HIS A 247 13.84 -0.28 -0.99
C HIS A 247 14.81 -0.92 0.02
N GLN A 248 14.39 -0.98 1.28
CA GLN A 248 15.24 -1.39 2.39
C GLN A 248 14.67 -2.57 3.16
N PRO A 249 14.63 -3.78 2.59
CA PRO A 249 14.35 -4.96 3.38
C PRO A 249 15.40 -5.12 4.48
N LEU A 250 14.96 -5.52 5.66
CA LEU A 250 15.86 -5.72 6.79
C LEU A 250 15.34 -6.74 7.80
N PHE A 251 16.27 -7.33 8.52
CA PHE A 251 16.00 -7.88 9.84
C PHE A 251 16.16 -6.76 10.88
N ALA A 252 15.19 -6.61 11.76
CA ALA A 252 15.22 -5.62 12.83
C ALA A 252 15.04 -6.26 14.21
N GLY A 253 15.76 -5.74 15.20
CA GLY A 253 15.74 -6.21 16.59
C GLY A 253 16.91 -7.14 16.93
N ARG A 254 16.73 -8.01 17.92
CA ARG A 254 17.75 -8.94 18.42
C ARG A 254 17.24 -10.37 18.51
N GLY A 255 18.14 -11.32 18.28
CA GLY A 255 17.86 -12.75 18.32
C GLY A 255 18.09 -13.41 16.96
N ARG A 256 17.53 -14.61 16.80
CA ARG A 256 17.71 -15.45 15.61
C ARG A 256 16.42 -15.60 14.81
N MET A 257 16.52 -15.56 13.49
CA MET A 257 15.42 -15.82 12.59
C MET A 257 15.89 -16.63 11.37
N LYS A 258 15.19 -17.73 11.09
CA LYS A 258 15.31 -18.50 9.85
C LYS A 258 14.03 -18.36 9.06
N VAL A 259 14.11 -17.74 7.89
CA VAL A 259 12.94 -17.36 7.09
C VAL A 259 13.22 -17.50 5.60
N ALA A 260 12.27 -18.09 4.89
CA ALA A 260 12.31 -18.18 3.44
C ALA A 260 11.38 -17.15 2.80
N ILE A 261 11.78 -16.64 1.63
CA ILE A 261 10.93 -15.80 0.79
C ILE A 261 11.03 -16.14 -0.69
N CYS A 262 10.02 -15.71 -1.45
CA CYS A 262 10.11 -15.61 -2.89
C CYS A 262 9.14 -14.58 -3.46
N LEU A 263 9.42 -14.19 -4.71
CA LEU A 263 8.59 -13.26 -5.48
C LEU A 263 8.32 -11.93 -4.75
N PRO A 264 9.34 -11.26 -4.15
CA PRO A 264 9.13 -9.94 -3.58
C PRO A 264 8.74 -8.97 -4.68
N TYR A 265 7.70 -8.20 -4.40
CA TYR A 265 7.15 -7.21 -5.29
C TYR A 265 7.10 -5.84 -4.61
N ALA A 266 7.45 -4.80 -5.37
CA ALA A 266 7.22 -3.41 -5.02
C ALA A 266 6.81 -2.64 -6.28
N GLY A 267 5.67 -1.98 -6.28
CA GLY A 267 5.20 -1.23 -7.45
C GLY A 267 4.11 -0.23 -7.14
N THR A 268 3.71 0.53 -8.16
CA THR A 268 2.58 1.47 -8.07
C THR A 268 1.27 0.78 -8.45
N GLY A 269 0.16 1.39 -8.04
CA GLY A 269 -1.18 0.83 -8.13
C GLY A 269 -1.58 0.03 -6.89
N ASP A 270 -2.85 -0.30 -6.82
CA ASP A 270 -3.43 -1.24 -5.87
C ASP A 270 -3.94 -2.45 -6.62
N HIS A 271 -3.26 -3.57 -6.47
CA HIS A 271 -3.62 -4.83 -7.13
C HIS A 271 -4.61 -5.62 -6.27
N GLY A 272 -5.07 -5.04 -5.14
CA GLY A 272 -5.92 -5.71 -4.17
C GLY A 272 -5.24 -6.94 -3.59
N ASP A 273 -5.99 -8.03 -3.52
CA ASP A 273 -5.49 -9.34 -3.08
C ASP A 273 -4.86 -10.15 -4.23
N ASN A 274 -4.74 -9.57 -5.43
CA ASN A 274 -4.10 -10.26 -6.54
C ASN A 274 -2.61 -10.44 -6.27
N MET A 275 -2.13 -11.65 -6.55
CA MET A 275 -0.73 -12.02 -6.42
C MET A 275 0.02 -11.57 -7.67
N ILE A 276 1.04 -10.73 -7.48
CA ILE A 276 1.80 -10.16 -8.59
C ILE A 276 3.12 -10.90 -8.73
N TRP A 277 3.38 -11.37 -9.94
CA TRP A 277 4.58 -12.11 -10.25
C TRP A 277 5.72 -11.15 -10.57
N ALA A 278 6.85 -11.40 -9.93
CA ALA A 278 8.04 -10.57 -9.97
C ALA A 278 8.82 -10.69 -11.29
N ASN A 279 8.23 -10.43 -12.47
CA ASN A 279 9.00 -10.15 -13.69
C ASN A 279 8.27 -9.62 -14.92
N ASP A 280 7.01 -9.14 -14.87
CA ASP A 280 6.33 -8.72 -16.11
C ASP A 280 5.83 -7.28 -16.13
N ILE A 281 6.02 -6.69 -17.31
CA ILE A 281 5.59 -5.34 -17.69
C ILE A 281 4.14 -5.47 -18.16
N GLY A 282 3.22 -4.88 -17.40
CA GLY A 282 1.89 -4.45 -17.83
C GLY A 282 1.16 -5.29 -18.89
N HIS A 283 0.33 -6.23 -18.44
CA HIS A 283 -0.99 -6.44 -19.04
C HIS A 283 -2.01 -6.72 -17.91
N PRO A 284 -3.29 -6.30 -18.01
CA PRO A 284 -4.24 -6.29 -16.87
C PRO A 284 -4.51 -7.66 -16.22
N TYR A 285 -4.08 -8.74 -16.86
CA TYR A 285 -3.94 -10.07 -16.31
C TYR A 285 -2.67 -10.66 -16.94
N SER A 286 -1.72 -11.13 -16.13
CA SER A 286 -0.40 -11.63 -16.55
C SER A 286 -0.44 -12.91 -17.40
N HIS A 287 -0.95 -12.83 -18.64
CA HIS A 287 -0.98 -13.90 -19.64
C HIS A 287 -0.80 -13.33 -21.06
N THR A 288 0.42 -13.06 -21.53
CA THR A 288 0.71 -13.05 -22.98
C THR A 288 2.18 -13.40 -23.24
N ASP A 289 2.35 -14.20 -24.29
CA ASP A 289 3.58 -14.75 -24.83
C ASP A 289 4.58 -13.64 -25.26
N PHE A 290 5.84 -13.78 -24.85
CA PHE A 290 6.97 -12.93 -25.25
C PHE A 290 7.07 -12.73 -26.78
N ALA A 291 6.60 -13.69 -27.59
CA ALA A 291 6.56 -13.58 -29.04
C ALA A 291 5.54 -12.55 -29.58
N GLU A 292 4.56 -12.13 -28.77
CA GLU A 292 3.58 -11.09 -29.12
C GLU A 292 4.13 -9.68 -28.83
N PHE A 293 4.89 -9.52 -27.74
CA PHE A 293 5.59 -8.27 -27.41
C PHE A 293 6.61 -7.88 -28.49
N GLN A 294 7.39 -8.84 -29.00
CA GLN A 294 8.37 -8.56 -30.07
C GLN A 294 7.71 -8.14 -31.39
N ARG A 295 6.54 -8.70 -31.73
CA ARG A 295 5.83 -8.38 -32.99
C ARG A 295 5.26 -6.97 -33.01
N ASN A 296 4.86 -6.44 -31.86
CA ASN A 296 4.12 -5.17 -31.80
C ASN A 296 4.98 -3.96 -31.43
N ASN A 297 6.17 -4.16 -30.84
CA ASN A 297 6.95 -3.06 -30.24
C ASN A 297 8.40 -2.94 -30.76
N LEU A 298 8.85 -3.81 -31.66
CA LEU A 298 10.20 -3.78 -32.26
C LEU A 298 10.18 -3.75 -33.79
N SER A 299 9.10 -3.26 -34.41
CA SER A 299 9.11 -2.85 -35.82
C SER A 299 9.69 -1.46 -36.00
#